data_AF-A0A7Y3LC24-F1
#
_entry.id   AF-A0A7Y3LC24-F1
#
_cell.length_a   1.000
_cell.length_b   1.000
_cell.length_c   1.000
_cell.angle_alpha   90.00
_cell.angle_beta   90.00
_cell.angle_gamma   90.00
#
_symmetry.space_group_name_H-M   'P 1'
#
loop_
_entity.id
_entity.type
_entity.pdbx_description
1 polymer ?
#
loop_
_entity_poly.entity_id
_entity_poly.type
_entity_poly.pdbx_seq_one_letter_code
_entity_poly.pdbx_strand_id
1 'polypeptide(L)'
;MPIHLATSHYRGSKVPSIGVGFWSIKLLTTAMGEATSDFLVHHFSPPLVVVVAGFVFLATLAWQFSRPQYQTWPYWSAVVMVSVFGTMCADVAHVGLGIAYSVSASVFAVVLASLF
;
A
#
# COMPACT_ATOMS: atom_id res chain seq x y z
N MET A 1 -9.79 -30.41 32.18
CA MET A 1 -10.49 -29.40 31.36
C MET A 1 -9.67 -29.16 30.10
N PRO A 2 -10.11 -29.58 28.91
CA PRO A 2 -9.42 -29.21 27.68
C PRO A 2 -9.79 -27.76 27.32
N ILE A 3 -8.77 -26.93 27.12
CA ILE A 3 -8.92 -25.55 26.62
C ILE A 3 -9.22 -25.66 25.12
N HIS A 4 -10.49 -25.51 24.75
CA HIS A 4 -10.86 -25.21 23.38
C HIS A 4 -10.39 -23.79 23.06
N LEU A 5 -9.21 -23.66 22.45
CA LEU A 5 -8.82 -22.43 21.77
C LEU A 5 -9.77 -22.28 20.58
N ALA A 6 -10.80 -21.45 20.74
CA ALA A 6 -11.66 -21.03 19.66
C ALA A 6 -10.80 -20.27 18.64
N THR A 7 -10.32 -20.95 17.61
CA THR A 7 -9.83 -20.30 16.40
C THR A 7 -11.04 -19.63 15.77
N SER A 8 -11.19 -18.33 16.04
CA SER A 8 -12.19 -17.49 15.36
C SER A 8 -11.84 -17.44 13.88
N HIS A 9 -12.31 -18.43 13.13
CA HIS A 9 -12.38 -18.37 11.68
C HIS A 9 -13.45 -17.34 11.35
N TYR A 10 -13.07 -16.07 11.25
CA TYR A 10 -13.91 -15.03 10.69
C TYR A 10 -14.23 -15.40 9.24
N ARG A 11 -15.35 -16.13 9.04
CA ARG A 11 -15.84 -16.62 7.73
C ARG A 11 -16.21 -15.50 6.73
N GLY A 12 -15.92 -14.24 7.06
CA GLY A 12 -16.11 -13.06 6.21
C GLY A 12 -15.00 -12.02 6.30
N SER A 13 -13.83 -12.34 6.87
CA SER A 13 -12.71 -11.38 6.87
C SER A 13 -12.20 -11.18 5.45
N LYS A 14 -12.11 -9.93 5.00
CA LYS A 14 -11.39 -9.53 3.77
C LYS A 14 -9.87 -9.43 3.98
N VAL A 15 -9.40 -9.64 5.21
CA VAL A 15 -8.00 -9.46 5.63
C VAL A 15 -7.41 -10.83 6.01
N PRO A 16 -6.14 -11.10 5.65
CA PRO A 16 -5.45 -12.33 6.05
C PRO A 16 -5.38 -12.49 7.56
N SER A 17 -5.18 -13.73 8.01
CA SER A 17 -4.87 -14.02 9.42
C SER A 17 -3.63 -13.24 9.86
N ILE A 18 -3.77 -12.44 10.91
CA ILE A 18 -2.68 -11.63 11.46
C ILE A 18 -1.75 -12.57 12.22
N GLY A 19 -0.66 -12.95 11.57
CA GLY A 19 0.40 -13.79 12.15
C GLY A 19 1.78 -13.37 11.66
N VAL A 20 2.81 -14.15 11.98
CA VAL A 20 4.20 -13.84 11.59
C VAL A 20 4.34 -13.67 10.08
N GLY A 21 3.78 -14.58 9.29
CA GLY A 21 3.83 -14.50 7.82
C GLY A 21 3.18 -13.23 7.26
N PHE A 22 2.10 -12.74 7.88
CA PHE A 22 1.49 -11.46 7.49
C PHE A 22 2.46 -10.30 7.68
N TRP A 23 3.09 -10.22 8.86
CA TRP A 23 4.04 -9.15 9.17
C TRP A 23 5.30 -9.22 8.31
N SER A 24 5.82 -10.43 8.06
CA SER A 24 6.98 -10.64 7.19
C SER A 24 6.69 -10.15 5.77
N ILE A 25 5.58 -10.59 5.15
CA ILE A 25 5.24 -10.18 3.78
C ILE A 25 4.96 -8.68 3.73
N LYS A 26 4.23 -8.14 4.72
CA LYS A 26 3.93 -6.70 4.78
C LYS A 26 5.21 -5.87 4.82
N LEU A 27 6.16 -6.22 5.67
CA LEU A 27 7.44 -5.53 5.78
C LEU A 27 8.25 -5.63 4.47
N LEU A 28 8.28 -6.81 3.85
CA LEU A 28 8.91 -7.00 2.54
C LEU A 28 8.27 -6.11 1.46
N THR A 29 6.94 -6.02 1.43
CA THR A 29 6.24 -5.16 0.45
C THR A 29 6.48 -3.67 0.66
N THR A 30 6.72 -3.23 1.90
CA THR A 30 7.10 -1.84 2.19
C THR A 30 8.48 -1.53 1.63
N ALA A 31 9.49 -2.33 1.97
CA ALA A 31 10.87 -2.11 1.49
C ALA A 31 11.00 -2.25 -0.03
N MET A 32 10.28 -3.20 -0.63
CA MET A 32 10.26 -3.41 -2.08
C MET A 32 9.60 -2.25 -2.84
N GLY A 33 8.63 -1.55 -2.23
CA GLY A 33 7.88 -0.49 -2.88
C GLY A 33 8.76 0.65 -3.35
N GLU A 34 9.59 1.18 -2.44
CA GLU A 34 10.55 2.26 -2.71
C GLU A 34 11.59 1.85 -3.76
N ALA A 35 12.19 0.66 -3.62
CA ALA A 35 13.14 0.16 -4.61
C ALA A 35 12.53 0.02 -6.01
N THR A 36 11.26 -0.40 -6.09
CA THR A 36 10.55 -0.56 -7.38
C THR A 36 10.17 0.79 -7.97
N SER A 37 9.70 1.75 -7.17
CA SER A 37 9.37 3.09 -7.65
C SER A 37 10.61 3.78 -8.20
N ASP A 38 11.72 3.72 -7.46
CA ASP A 38 12.99 4.33 -7.87
C ASP A 38 13.49 3.70 -9.16
N PHE A 39 13.49 2.38 -9.25
CA PHE A 39 13.92 1.67 -10.46
C PHE A 39 13.12 2.12 -11.69
N LEU A 40 11.78 2.22 -11.57
CA LEU A 40 10.93 2.59 -12.69
C LEU A 40 11.13 4.05 -13.11
N VAL A 41 11.22 4.97 -12.15
CA VAL A 41 11.36 6.41 -12.41
C VAL A 41 12.75 6.76 -12.95
N HIS A 42 13.79 6.01 -12.59
CA HIS A 42 15.15 6.24 -13.12
C HIS A 42 15.37 5.58 -14.49
N HIS A 43 14.66 4.49 -14.81
CA HIS A 43 14.85 3.78 -16.08
C HIS A 43 13.93 4.29 -17.21
N PHE A 44 12.77 4.84 -16.87
CA PHE A 44 11.77 5.35 -17.81
C PHE A 44 11.43 6.81 -17.51
N SER A 45 10.70 7.46 -18.43
CA SER A 45 10.26 8.84 -18.22
C SER A 45 9.34 8.97 -16.98
N PRO A 46 9.69 9.77 -15.96
CA PRO A 46 8.93 9.86 -14.70
C PRO A 46 7.44 10.13 -14.85
N PRO A 47 6.98 11.10 -15.69
CA PRO A 47 5.55 11.41 -15.79
C PRO A 47 4.72 10.22 -16.32
N LEU A 48 5.28 9.49 -17.29
CA LEU A 48 4.61 8.34 -17.89
C LEU A 48 4.49 7.20 -16.87
N VAL A 49 5.57 6.91 -16.15
CA VAL A 49 5.60 5.85 -15.12
C VAL A 49 4.56 6.11 -14.04
N VAL A 50 4.49 7.34 -13.52
CA VAL A 50 3.52 7.70 -12.48
C VAL A 50 2.08 7.51 -12.98
N VAL A 51 1.79 7.95 -14.20
CA VAL A 51 0.44 7.81 -14.79
C VAL A 51 0.08 6.33 -14.97
N VAL A 52 0.98 5.53 -15.54
CA VAL A 52 0.76 4.09 -15.74
C VAL A 52 0.62 3.37 -14.41
N ALA A 53 1.48 3.64 -13.43
CA ALA A 53 1.39 3.08 -12.09
C ALA A 53 0.07 3.46 -11.41
N GLY A 54 -0.42 4.69 -11.62
CA GLY A 54 -1.74 5.13 -11.16
C GLY A 54 -2.88 4.31 -11.76
N PHE A 55 -2.87 4.05 -13.07
CA PHE A 55 -3.87 3.17 -13.69
C PHE A 55 -3.82 1.74 -13.16
N VAL A 56 -2.61 1.18 -13.00
CA VAL A 56 -2.43 -0.16 -12.43
C VAL A 56 -2.93 -0.20 -10.98
N PHE A 57 -2.65 0.83 -10.19
CA PHE A 57 -3.12 0.95 -8.80
C PHE A 57 -4.64 1.00 -8.72
N LEU A 58 -5.29 1.81 -9.57
CA LEU A 58 -6.75 1.85 -9.65
C LEU A 58 -7.34 0.49 -10.06
N ALA A 59 -6.69 -0.21 -10.99
CA ALA A 59 -7.11 -1.54 -11.41
C ALA A 59 -6.99 -2.56 -10.27
N THR A 60 -5.88 -2.59 -9.52
CA THR A 60 -5.69 -3.52 -8.39
C THR A 60 -6.61 -3.19 -7.22
N LEU A 61 -6.87 -1.91 -6.94
CA LEU A 61 -7.88 -1.49 -5.96
C LEU A 61 -9.29 -1.93 -6.36
N ALA A 62 -9.70 -1.67 -7.60
CA ALA A 62 -11.00 -2.10 -8.10
C ALA A 62 -11.14 -3.62 -8.04
N TRP A 63 -10.07 -4.36 -8.38
CA TRP A 63 -10.04 -5.81 -8.28
C TRP A 63 -10.21 -6.29 -6.83
N GLN A 64 -9.51 -5.66 -5.88
CA GLN A 64 -9.61 -5.97 -4.46
C GLN A 64 -11.01 -5.67 -3.89
N PHE A 65 -11.60 -4.52 -4.23
CA PHE A 65 -12.94 -4.16 -3.75
C PHE A 65 -14.04 -5.05 -4.34
N SER A 66 -13.85 -5.53 -5.56
CA SER A 66 -14.75 -6.47 -6.21
C SER A 66 -14.79 -7.84 -5.53
N ARG A 67 -13.82 -8.17 -4.66
CA ARG A 67 -13.83 -9.43 -3.92
C ARG A 67 -14.60 -9.29 -2.59
N PRO A 68 -15.65 -10.12 -2.36
CA PRO A 68 -16.42 -10.08 -1.12
C PRO A 68 -15.68 -10.73 0.05
N GLN A 69 -14.66 -11.54 -0.21
CA GLN A 69 -13.87 -12.27 0.79
C GLN A 69 -12.38 -12.11 0.49
N TYR A 70 -11.53 -12.39 1.49
CA TYR A 70 -10.08 -12.37 1.33
C TYR A 70 -9.67 -13.30 0.19
N GLN A 71 -8.98 -12.73 -0.79
CA GLN A 71 -8.21 -13.45 -1.77
C GLN A 71 -6.78 -12.94 -1.72
N THR A 72 -5.81 -13.85 -1.66
CA THR A 72 -4.39 -13.54 -1.53
C THR A 72 -3.92 -12.59 -2.62
N TRP A 73 -4.19 -12.89 -3.89
CA TRP A 73 -3.67 -12.11 -5.02
C TRP A 73 -4.23 -10.67 -5.09
N PRO A 74 -5.56 -10.44 -5.06
CA PRO A 74 -6.11 -9.08 -5.09
C PRO A 74 -5.67 -8.25 -3.86
N TYR A 75 -5.62 -8.87 -2.68
CA TYR A 75 -5.19 -8.18 -1.46
C TYR A 75 -3.73 -7.75 -1.54
N TRP A 76 -2.81 -8.68 -1.83
CA TRP A 76 -1.39 -8.36 -1.84
C TRP A 76 -0.96 -7.52 -3.03
N SER A 77 -1.62 -7.64 -4.19
CA SER A 77 -1.37 -6.73 -5.32
C SER A 77 -1.79 -5.29 -4.99
N ALA A 78 -2.92 -5.09 -4.31
CA ALA A 78 -3.30 -3.78 -3.81
C ALA A 78 -2.29 -3.24 -2.79
N VAL A 79 -1.84 -4.06 -1.83
CA VAL A 79 -0.81 -3.66 -0.84
C VAL A 79 0.50 -3.26 -1.52
N VAL A 80 0.97 -4.04 -2.50
CA VAL A 80 2.18 -3.71 -3.27
C VAL A 80 2.00 -2.40 -4.03
N MET A 81 0.87 -2.22 -4.72
CA MET A 81 0.64 -1.00 -5.49
C MET A 81 0.46 0.23 -4.60
N VAL A 82 -0.12 0.10 -3.39
CA VAL A 82 -0.12 1.19 -2.39
C VAL A 82 1.31 1.61 -2.06
N SER A 83 2.21 0.63 -1.86
CA SER A 83 3.61 0.89 -1.54
C SER A 83 4.33 1.61 -2.70
N VAL A 84 4.28 1.05 -3.91
CA VAL A 84 4.96 1.60 -5.10
C VAL A 84 4.39 2.97 -5.49
N PHE A 85 3.08 3.07 -5.67
CA PHE A 85 2.44 4.30 -6.12
C PHE A 85 2.46 5.37 -5.03
N GLY A 86 2.39 4.98 -3.75
CA GLY A 86 2.51 5.89 -2.61
C GLY A 86 3.86 6.60 -2.58
N THR A 87 4.96 5.86 -2.78
CA THR A 87 6.30 6.47 -2.88
C THR A 87 6.38 7.43 -4.06
N MET A 88 5.92 7.02 -5.25
CA MET A 88 5.88 7.90 -6.42
C MET A 88 5.08 9.20 -6.18
N CYS A 89 3.96 9.12 -5.47
CA CYS A 89 3.18 10.32 -5.13
C CYS A 89 3.95 11.26 -4.19
N ALA A 90 4.66 10.69 -3.20
CA ALA A 90 5.50 11.46 -2.30
C ALA A 90 6.65 12.15 -3.06
N ASP A 91 7.26 11.46 -4.02
CA ASP A 91 8.32 12.00 -4.87
C ASP A 91 7.80 13.11 -5.77
N VAL A 92 6.63 12.95 -6.38
CA VAL A 92 6.00 14.01 -7.19
C VAL A 92 5.69 15.24 -6.34
N ALA A 93 5.21 15.07 -5.10
CA ALA A 93 4.96 16.19 -4.21
C ALA A 93 6.25 16.93 -3.84
N HIS A 94 7.32 16.22 -3.50
CA HIS A 94 8.56 16.84 -3.06
C HIS A 94 9.43 17.34 -4.22
N VAL A 95 9.74 16.44 -5.17
CA VAL A 95 10.65 16.70 -6.31
C VAL A 95 9.92 17.38 -7.45
N GLY A 96 8.71 16.93 -7.77
CA GLY A 96 7.92 17.48 -8.89
C GLY A 96 7.32 18.85 -8.59
N LEU A 97 6.73 19.03 -7.40
CA LEU A 97 6.05 20.26 -6.98
C LEU A 97 6.89 21.13 -6.04
N GLY A 98 8.07 20.68 -5.61
CA GLY A 98 8.97 21.44 -4.74
C GLY A 98 8.50 21.58 -3.28
N ILE A 99 7.55 20.76 -2.83
CA ILE A 99 6.96 20.87 -1.49
C ILE A 99 7.96 20.31 -0.47
N ALA A 100 8.46 21.14 0.44
CA ALA A 100 9.39 20.69 1.48
C ALA A 100 8.77 19.61 2.39
N TYR A 101 9.58 18.62 2.80
CA TYR A 101 9.13 17.53 3.69
C TYR A 101 8.51 18.02 5.00
N SER A 102 9.01 19.13 5.55
CA SER A 102 8.44 19.71 6.77
C SER A 102 6.97 20.11 6.57
N VAL A 103 6.63 20.64 5.40
CA VAL A 103 5.25 21.05 5.08
C VAL A 103 4.35 19.84 4.91
N SER A 104 4.77 18.86 4.10
CA SER A 104 3.96 17.64 3.88
C SER A 104 3.78 16.84 5.16
N ALA A 105 4.82 16.72 5.99
CA ALA A 105 4.74 16.06 7.30
C ALA A 105 3.81 16.78 8.27
N SER A 106 3.88 18.11 8.36
CA SER A 106 2.96 18.88 9.22
C SER A 106 1.51 18.78 8.77
N VAL A 107 1.25 18.86 7.47
CA VAL A 107 -0.10 18.67 6.92
C VAL A 107 -0.62 17.27 7.25
N PHE A 108 0.20 16.24 7.02
CA PHE A 108 -0.18 14.86 7.33
C PHE A 108 -0.47 14.67 8.83
N ALA A 109 0.35 15.25 9.70
CA ALA A 109 0.15 15.19 11.15
C ALA A 109 -1.16 15.85 11.59
N VAL A 110 -1.51 17.02 11.06
CA VAL A 110 -2.78 17.71 11.34
C VAL A 110 -3.96 16.89 10.86
N VAL A 111 -3.91 16.35 9.64
CA VAL A 111 -4.97 15.50 9.09
C VAL A 111 -5.15 14.26 9.96
N LEU A 112 -4.06 13.59 10.34
CA LEU A 112 -4.10 12.41 11.20
C LEU A 112 -4.71 12.74 12.56
N ALA A 113 -4.28 13.83 13.21
CA ALA A 113 -4.84 14.27 14.49
C ALA A 113 -6.31 14.71 14.41
N SER A 114 -6.81 15.09 13.23
CA SER A 114 -8.22 15.45 13.04
C SER A 114 -9.14 14.25 12.84
N LEU A 115 -8.60 13.13 12.34
CA LEU A 115 -9.35 11.92 12.01
C LEU A 115 -9.42 10.91 13.17
N PHE A 116 -8.47 10.97 14.10
CA PHE A 116 -8.34 10.09 15.27
C PHE A 116 -8.62 10.85 16.56
#